data_AF-A0A7C2SW76-F1
#
_entry.id   AF-A0A7C2SW76-F1
#
_cell.length_a   1.000
_cell.length_b   1.000
_cell.length_c   1.000
_cell.angle_alpha   90.00
_cell.angle_beta   90.00
_cell.angle_gamma   90.00
#
_symmetry.space_group_name_H-M   'P 1'
#
loop_
_entity.id
_entity.type
_entity.pdbx_description
1 polymer ?
#
loop_
_entity_poly.entity_id
_entity_poly.type
_entity_poly.pdbx_seq_one_letter_code
_entity_poly.pdbx_strand_id
1 'polypeptide(L)' 'GPHYTRPRRYRDWKVPEVLLSGHEKNIRLWRRRESLKRTLERRPDLLARADLTEEDQIMLGALRDESEG' A
#
# COMPACT_ATOMS: atom_id res chain seq x y z
N GLY A 1 -14.16 -1.82 -28.35
CA GLY A 1 -13.16 -0.87 -27.81
C GLY A 1 -13.39 -0.71 -26.33
N PRO A 2 -12.36 -0.74 -25.47
CA PRO A 2 -12.57 -0.68 -24.04
C PRO A 2 -12.77 0.77 -23.59
N HIS A 3 -13.96 1.06 -23.10
CA HIS A 3 -14.29 2.30 -22.39
C HIS A 3 -13.83 2.19 -20.94
N TYR A 4 -12.94 3.09 -20.51
CA TYR A 4 -12.65 3.33 -19.10
C TYR A 4 -13.34 4.61 -18.66
N THR A 5 -14.54 4.50 -18.07
CA THR A 5 -15.21 5.60 -17.38
C THR A 5 -14.65 5.76 -15.98
N ARG A 6 -14.12 6.95 -15.71
CA ARG A 6 -13.64 7.40 -14.39
C ARG A 6 -14.81 7.54 -13.41
N PRO A 7 -14.54 7.42 -12.12
CA PRO A 7 -14.74 8.58 -11.27
C PRO A 7 -13.38 9.17 -10.86
N ARG A 8 -13.27 10.50 -10.99
CA ARG A 8 -12.05 11.30 -10.78
C ARG A 8 -11.89 11.77 -9.32
N ARG A 9 -12.46 11.02 -8.38
CA ARG A 9 -12.28 11.22 -6.93
C ARG A 9 -12.32 9.87 -6.23
N TYR A 10 -11.14 9.34 -5.94
CA TYR A 10 -11.00 8.33 -4.90
C TYR A 10 -10.79 9.12 -3.61
N ARG A 11 -11.82 9.11 -2.75
CA ARG A 11 -11.91 9.60 -1.35
C ARG A 11 -10.60 10.14 -0.80
N ASP A 12 -10.59 11.35 -0.24
CA ASP A 12 -9.63 12.04 0.68
C ASP A 12 -8.23 11.44 0.98
N TRP A 13 -7.65 10.68 0.08
CA TRP A 13 -6.35 10.06 0.23
C TRP A 13 -5.38 11.02 -0.43
N LYS A 14 -4.50 11.63 0.37
CA LYS A 14 -3.33 12.36 -0.14
C LYS A 14 -2.65 11.44 -1.16
N VAL A 15 -2.72 11.80 -2.44
CA VAL A 15 -2.00 11.11 -3.51
C VAL A 15 -0.53 11.20 -3.13
N PRO A 16 0.12 10.08 -2.76
CA PRO A 16 1.50 10.15 -2.33
C PRO A 16 2.36 10.58 -3.52
N GLU A 17 3.37 11.40 -3.25
CA GLU A 17 4.28 11.96 -4.26
C GLU A 17 4.93 10.87 -5.13
N VAL A 18 4.97 9.64 -4.61
CA VAL A 18 5.35 8.38 -5.27
C VAL A 18 4.56 8.10 -6.56
N LEU A 19 3.31 8.58 -6.68
CA LEU A 19 2.46 8.46 -7.87
C LEU A 19 2.67 9.59 -8.88
N LEU A 20 3.31 10.70 -8.49
CA LEU A 20 3.57 11.86 -9.34
C LEU A 20 4.87 11.72 -10.15
N SER A 21 5.80 10.86 -9.73
CA SER A 21 7.11 10.70 -10.41
C SER A 21 7.09 9.79 -11.65
N GLY A 22 5.94 9.23 -12.04
CA GLY A 22 5.82 8.42 -13.26
C GLY A 22 6.52 7.06 -13.22
N HIS A 23 7.01 6.62 -12.06
CA HIS A 23 7.72 5.35 -11.91
C HIS A 23 6.78 4.20 -11.52
N GLU A 24 6.58 3.23 -12.41
CA GLU A 24 5.72 2.06 -12.14
C GLU A 24 6.17 1.23 -10.93
N LYS A 25 7.47 1.22 -10.61
CA LYS A 25 8.01 0.58 -9.39
C LYS A 25 7.42 1.19 -8.12
N ASN A 26 7.34 2.51 -8.07
CA ASN A 26 6.78 3.27 -6.95
C ASN A 26 5.28 2.99 -6.76
N ILE A 27 4.53 2.87 -7.85
CA ILE A 27 3.12 2.49 -7.82
C ILE A 27 2.94 1.07 -7.26
N ARG A 28 3.78 0.11 -7.70
CA ARG A 28 3.75 -1.27 -7.19
C ARG A 28 4.07 -1.34 -5.70
N LEU A 29 5.11 -0.65 -5.26
CA LEU A 29 5.50 -0.57 -3.85
C LEU A 29 4.38 0.04 -3.00
N TRP A 30 3.76 1.13 -3.47
CA TRP A 30 2.65 1.75 -2.76
C TRP A 30 1.44 0.81 -2.63
N ARG A 31 1.05 0.13 -3.71
CA ARG A 31 -0.04 -0.86 -3.66
C ARG A 31 0.28 -2.01 -2.71
N ARG A 32 1.53 -2.47 -2.70
CA ARG A 32 2.01 -3.51 -1.78
C ARG A 32 1.90 -3.05 -0.34
N ARG A 33 2.44 -1.87 -0.01
CA ARG A 33 2.34 -1.24 1.32
C ARG A 33 0.89 -1.13 1.78
N GLU A 34 -0.03 -0.67 0.93
CA GLU A 34 -1.43 -0.51 1.31
C GLU A 34 -2.14 -1.85 1.56
N SER A 35 -1.81 -2.88 0.78
CA SER A 35 -2.29 -4.24 1.02
C SER A 35 -1.78 -4.78 2.36
N LEU A 36 -0.49 -4.57 2.66
CA LEU A 36 0.11 -4.95 3.94
C LEU A 36 -0.55 -4.20 5.10
N LYS A 37 -0.76 -2.89 5.00
CA LYS A 37 -1.45 -2.08 6.02
C LYS A 37 -2.84 -2.62 6.33
N ARG A 38 -3.68 -2.82 5.31
CA ARG A 38 -5.02 -3.40 5.50
C ARG A 38 -5.00 -4.78 6.13
N THR A 39 -4.02 -5.60 5.75
CA THR A 39 -3.87 -6.95 6.30
C THR A 39 -3.40 -6.88 7.75
N LEU A 40 -2.48 -5.98 8.08
CA LEU A 40 -1.99 -5.77 9.43
C LEU A 40 -3.11 -5.30 10.37
N GLU A 41 -3.95 -4.36 9.93
CA GLU A 41 -5.06 -3.82 10.73
C GLU A 41 -6.19 -4.83 10.94
N ARG A 42 -6.48 -5.67 9.95
CA ARG A 42 -7.66 -6.57 9.98
C ARG A 42 -7.33 -8.02 10.33
N ARG A 43 -6.19 -8.52 9.87
CA ARG A 43 -5.79 -9.93 9.90
C ARG A 43 -4.26 -10.07 10.00
N PRO A 44 -3.63 -9.59 11.09
CA PRO A 44 -2.18 -9.69 11.27
C PRO A 44 -1.69 -11.15 11.29
N ASP A 45 -2.56 -12.10 11.63
CA ASP A 45 -2.35 -13.54 11.56
C ASP A 45 -1.98 -14.05 10.16
N LEU A 46 -2.52 -13.43 9.10
CA LEU A 46 -2.20 -13.79 7.72
C LEU A 46 -0.79 -13.36 7.32
N LEU A 47 -0.31 -12.23 7.85
CA LEU A 47 1.05 -11.76 7.59
C LEU A 47 2.09 -12.67 8.24
N ALA A 48 1.82 -13.18 9.44
CA ALA A 48 2.70 -14.11 10.12
C ALA A 48 2.85 -15.47 9.40
N ARG A 49 1.88 -15.84 8.56
CA ARG A 49 1.88 -17.08 7.76
C ARG A 49 2.25 -16.86 6.29
N ALA A 50 2.29 -15.60 5.85
CA ALA A 50 2.66 -15.25 4.49
C ALA A 50 4.18 -15.23 4.34
N ASP A 51 4.65 -15.59 3.15
CA ASP A 51 6.06 -15.42 2.78
C ASP A 51 6.30 -13.94 2.46
N LEU A 52 6.75 -13.20 3.48
CA LEU A 52 7.03 -11.77 3.39
C LEU A 52 8.47 -11.56 2.98
N THR A 53 8.69 -10.74 1.96
CA THR A 53 10.04 -10.35 1.56
C THR A 53 10.63 -9.35 2.55
N GLU A 54 11.95 -9.12 2.49
CA GLU A 54 12.62 -8.06 3.27
C GLU A 54 11.95 -6.70 3.10
N GLU A 55 11.57 -6.35 1.87
CA GLU A 55 10.84 -5.11 1.58
C GLU A 55 9.48 -5.06 2.30
N ASP A 56 8.73 -6.16 2.34
CA ASP A 56 7.45 -6.24 3.03
C ASP A 56 7.64 -6.07 4.55
N GLN A 57 8.69 -6.66 5.13
CA GLN A 57 9.00 -6.51 6.56
C GLN A 57 9.37 -5.06 6.91
N ILE A 58 10.18 -4.41 6.08
CA ILE A 58 10.53 -2.98 6.24
C ILE A 58 9.26 -2.13 6.21
N MET A 59 8.37 -2.37 5.24
CA MET A 59 7.10 -1.64 5.15
C MET A 59 6.20 -1.88 6.37
N LEU A 60 6.11 -3.12 6.86
CA LEU A 60 5.35 -3.44 8.06
C LEU A 60 5.91 -2.77 9.32
N GLY A 61 7.24 -2.70 9.44
CA GLY A 61 7.90 -1.96 10.52
C GLY A 61 7.53 -0.47 10.49
N ALA A 62 7.64 0.16 9.31
CA ALA A 62 7.26 1.56 9.13
C ALA A 62 5.76 1.81 9.40
N LEU A 63 4.88 0.85 9.08
CA LEU A 63 3.44 0.95 9.32
C LEU A 63 3.08 0.80 10.80
N ARG A 64 3.83 -0.01 11.57
CA ARG A 64 3.65 -0.14 13.02
C ARG A 64 3.97 1.17 13.72
N ASP A 65 5.09 1.81 13.35
CA ASP A 65 5.53 3.10 13.88
C ASP A 65 4.51 4.23 13.58
N GLU A 66 3.98 4.25 12.35
CA GLU A 66 2.95 5.22 11.91
C GLU A 66 1.60 5.08 12.63
N SER A 67 1.32 3.92 13.25
CA SER A 67 0.06 3.67 13.97
C SER A 67 0.13 4.01 15.47
N GLU A 68 1.32 4.21 16.01
CA GLU A 68 1.55 4.58 17.42
C GLU A 68 1.73 6.11 17.62
N GLY A 69 1.63 6.90 16.54
CA GLY A 69 1.73 8.37 16.54
C GLY A 69 0.40 9.11 16.44
#